data_AF-A0A936YD39-F1
#
_entry.id   AF-A0A936YD39-F1
#
_cell.length_a   1.000
_cell.length_b   1.000
_cell.length_c   1.000
_cell.angle_alpha   90.00
_cell.angle_beta   90.00
_cell.angle_gamma   90.00
#
_symmetry.space_group_name_H-M   'P 1'
#
loop_
_entity.id
_entity.type
_entity.pdbx_description
1 polymer ?
#
loop_
_entity_poly.entity_id
_entity_poly.type
_entity_poly.pdbx_seq_one_letter_code
_entity_poly.pdbx_strand_id
1 'polypeptide(L)'
;MTKSELPSTLVRVVTGDVDLTTLGAPGAIDFFVTTPESIVEMNSLEISKALAIPESSTGYTIIEFSAPKSGIASPVFRSNPGFVGKGITAGGASEFVIPNQPIPLGAIIRKVR
;
A
#
# COMPACT_ATOMS: atom_id res chain seq x y z
N MET A 1 24.80 -4.08 -11.09
CA MET A 1 23.39 -4.52 -11.19
C MET A 1 22.92 -4.82 -9.78
N THR A 2 22.17 -3.92 -9.16
CA THR A 2 21.53 -4.22 -7.87
C THR A 2 20.36 -5.15 -8.16
N LYS A 3 20.40 -6.35 -7.58
CA LYS A 3 19.27 -7.27 -7.55
C LYS A 3 18.11 -6.54 -6.86
N SER A 4 17.03 -6.27 -7.58
CA SER A 4 15.80 -5.77 -6.97
C SER A 4 15.23 -6.90 -6.12
N GLU A 5 15.56 -6.92 -4.83
CA GLU A 5 15.00 -7.89 -3.90
C GLU A 5 13.58 -7.45 -3.55
N LEU A 6 12.64 -8.39 -3.59
CA LEU A 6 11.28 -8.12 -3.14
C LEU A 6 11.32 -7.69 -1.66
N PRO A 7 10.54 -6.66 -1.28
CA PRO A 7 10.50 -6.20 0.10
C PRO A 7 10.00 -7.32 1.02
N SER A 8 10.58 -7.41 2.22
CA SER A 8 10.16 -8.36 3.26
C SER A 8 8.97 -7.85 4.07
N THR A 9 8.71 -6.54 4.04
CA THR A 9 7.59 -5.87 4.72
C THR A 9 6.87 -4.97 3.73
N LEU A 10 5.54 -4.98 3.78
CA LEU A 10 4.66 -4.19 2.93
C LEU A 10 3.71 -3.37 3.78
N VAL A 11 3.23 -2.28 3.18
CA VAL A 11 2.25 -1.38 3.77
C VAL A 11 1.05 -1.23 2.87
N ARG A 12 -0.12 -1.41 3.47
CA ARG A 12 -1.41 -1.05 2.90
C ARG A 12 -1.89 0.27 3.52
N VAL A 13 -2.15 1.26 2.67
CA VAL A 13 -2.77 2.52 3.04
C VAL A 13 -4.24 2.49 2.65
N VAL A 14 -5.11 2.75 3.62
CA VAL A 14 -6.57 2.81 3.43
C VAL A 14 -7.08 4.18 3.87
N THR A 15 -7.93 4.79 3.05
CA THR A 15 -8.57 6.07 3.36
C THR A 15 -9.52 5.93 4.54
N GLY A 16 -9.37 6.81 5.53
CA GLY A 16 -10.28 6.95 6.67
C GLY A 16 -10.18 5.84 7.73
N ASP A 17 -11.18 5.86 8.61
CA ASP A 17 -11.38 4.91 9.70
C ASP A 17 -12.32 3.79 9.25
N VAL A 18 -11.74 2.71 8.72
CA VAL A 18 -12.48 1.54 8.24
C VAL A 18 -12.11 0.33 9.07
N ASP A 19 -13.11 -0.36 9.62
CA ASP A 19 -12.93 -1.68 10.21
C ASP A 19 -12.73 -2.70 9.09
N LEU A 20 -11.52 -3.20 8.98
CA LEU A 20 -11.11 -4.13 7.92
C LEU A 20 -10.84 -5.50 8.50
N THR A 21 -11.33 -6.53 7.83
CA THR A 21 -10.98 -7.94 8.10
C THR A 21 -10.03 -8.51 7.04
N THR A 22 -9.99 -7.88 5.87
CA THR A 22 -9.12 -8.20 4.73
C THR A 22 -8.30 -6.99 4.31
N LEU A 23 -7.19 -7.22 3.62
CA LEU A 23 -6.30 -6.14 3.17
C LEU A 23 -6.87 -5.34 1.96
N GLY A 24 -7.67 -6.00 1.12
CA GLY A 24 -8.43 -5.40 0.02
C GLY A 24 -9.93 -5.29 0.35
N ALA A 25 -10.66 -4.56 -0.49
CA ALA A 25 -12.12 -4.44 -0.37
C ALA A 25 -12.83 -5.78 -0.62
N PRO A 26 -14.07 -5.99 -0.10
CA PRO A 26 -14.86 -7.19 -0.41
C PRO A 26 -14.99 -7.40 -1.92
N GLY A 27 -14.66 -8.61 -2.40
CA GLY A 27 -14.69 -8.97 -3.82
C GLY A 27 -13.50 -8.50 -4.66
N ALA A 28 -12.56 -7.72 -4.10
CA ALA A 28 -11.33 -7.37 -4.80
C ALA A 28 -10.43 -8.60 -4.93
N ILE A 29 -9.86 -8.80 -6.11
CA ILE A 29 -8.91 -9.90 -6.41
C ILE A 29 -7.53 -9.58 -5.80
N ASP A 30 -7.10 -8.33 -5.91
CA ASP A 30 -5.81 -7.82 -5.48
C ASP A 30 -5.91 -6.34 -5.08
N PHE A 31 -4.86 -5.82 -4.46
CA PHE A 31 -4.84 -4.43 -3.98
C PHE A 31 -3.43 -3.85 -3.93
N PHE A 32 -3.38 -2.51 -3.95
CA PHE A 32 -2.16 -1.72 -3.91
C PHE A 32 -1.46 -1.77 -2.54
N VAL A 33 -0.15 -1.93 -2.55
CA VAL A 33 0.73 -1.81 -1.39
C VAL A 33 2.02 -1.09 -1.75
N THR A 34 2.64 -0.49 -0.74
CA THR A 34 3.94 0.18 -0.82
C THR A 34 4.91 -0.41 0.22
N THR A 35 6.10 0.15 0.36
CA THR A 35 7.04 -0.24 1.42
C THR A 35 6.97 0.73 2.61
N PRO A 36 7.33 0.30 3.83
CA PRO A 36 7.37 1.19 5.00
C PRO A 36 8.21 2.45 4.77
N GLU A 37 9.36 2.32 4.12
CA GLU A 37 10.30 3.41 3.85
C GLU A 37 9.71 4.46 2.90
N SER A 38 8.74 4.07 2.06
CA SER A 38 8.09 4.97 1.12
C SER A 38 7.14 5.96 1.81
N ILE A 39 6.79 5.73 3.08
CA ILE A 39 5.85 6.57 3.85
C ILE A 39 6.30 6.84 5.29
N VAL A 40 7.55 6.54 5.62
CA VAL A 40 8.08 6.65 6.98
C VAL A 40 8.03 8.10 7.45
N GLU A 41 7.55 8.31 8.68
CA GLU A 41 7.41 9.62 9.32
C GLU A 41 6.52 10.65 8.58
N MET A 42 5.79 10.23 7.54
CA MET A 42 4.92 11.12 6.78
C MET A 42 3.57 11.34 7.47
N ASN A 43 3.05 12.58 7.38
CA ASN A 43 1.67 12.91 7.72
C ASN A 43 0.69 12.56 6.58
N SER A 44 -0.62 12.77 6.80
CA SER A 44 -1.64 12.43 5.80
C SER A 44 -1.46 13.13 4.45
N LEU A 45 -1.15 14.42 4.45
CA LEU A 45 -0.91 15.21 3.23
C LEU A 45 0.34 14.73 2.48
N GLU A 46 1.39 14.34 3.18
CA GLU A 46 2.61 13.81 2.58
C GLU A 46 2.36 12.42 1.97
N ILE A 47 1.62 11.55 2.67
CA ILE A 47 1.21 10.23 2.16
C ILE A 47 0.36 10.37 0.89
N SER A 48 -0.59 11.30 0.87
CA SER A 48 -1.47 11.50 -0.30
C SER A 48 -0.66 11.89 -1.54
N LYS A 49 0.33 12.78 -1.37
CA LYS A 49 1.27 13.18 -2.42
C LYS A 49 2.18 12.04 -2.84
N ALA A 50 2.83 11.38 -1.88
CA ALA A 50 3.81 10.32 -2.14
C ALA A 50 3.18 9.14 -2.88
N LEU A 51 1.93 8.78 -2.56
CA LEU A 51 1.19 7.69 -3.21
C LEU A 51 0.34 8.16 -4.39
N ALA A 52 0.26 9.47 -4.64
CA ALA A 52 -0.64 10.09 -5.61
C ALA A 52 -2.10 9.59 -5.51
N ILE A 53 -2.59 9.53 -4.28
CA ILE A 53 -3.98 9.19 -3.93
C ILE A 53 -4.71 10.43 -3.39
N PRO A 54 -6.07 10.47 -3.45
CA PRO A 54 -6.82 11.57 -2.87
C PRO A 54 -6.49 11.74 -1.39
N GLU A 55 -6.31 13.00 -0.97
CA GLU A 55 -6.19 13.37 0.44
C GLU A 55 -7.45 12.94 1.20
N SER A 56 -7.28 12.47 2.44
CA SER A 56 -8.38 12.13 3.32
C SER A 56 -8.46 13.10 4.49
N SER A 57 -9.59 13.81 4.61
CA SER A 57 -9.86 14.72 5.73
C SER A 57 -9.93 14.02 7.10
N THR A 58 -10.11 12.70 7.10
CA THR A 58 -10.11 11.86 8.31
C THR A 58 -8.78 11.12 8.53
N GLY A 59 -7.81 11.31 7.63
CA GLY A 59 -6.53 10.61 7.64
C GLY A 59 -6.57 9.22 6.99
N TYR A 60 -5.54 8.42 7.26
CA TYR A 60 -5.37 7.08 6.70
C TYR A 60 -5.16 6.04 7.80
N THR A 61 -5.70 4.85 7.56
CA THR A 61 -5.32 3.63 8.26
C THR A 61 -4.16 2.97 7.53
N ILE A 62 -3.06 2.76 8.25
CA ILE A 62 -1.84 2.14 7.76
C ILE A 62 -1.73 0.75 8.37
N ILE A 63 -1.64 -0.27 7.50
CA ILE A 63 -1.49 -1.67 7.89
C ILE A 63 -0.13 -2.15 7.38
N GLU A 64 0.77 -2.44 8.29
CA GLU A 64 2.12 -2.93 7.99
C GLU A 64 2.21 -4.42 8.32
N PHE A 65 2.74 -5.22 7.40
CA PHE A 65 2.74 -6.68 7.52
C PHE A 65 3.88 -7.32 6.72
N SER A 66 4.25 -8.54 7.09
CA SER A 66 5.25 -9.31 6.34
C SER A 66 4.76 -9.64 4.94
N ALA A 67 5.62 -9.41 3.96
CA ALA A 67 5.32 -9.66 2.57
C ALA A 67 5.00 -11.16 2.34
N PRO A 68 3.97 -11.47 1.53
CA PRO A 68 3.66 -12.86 1.23
C PRO A 68 4.79 -13.50 0.42
N LYS A 69 5.03 -14.81 0.63
CA LYS A 69 6.10 -15.56 -0.07
C LYS A 69 5.91 -15.63 -1.59
N SER A 70 4.71 -15.34 -2.08
CA SER A 70 4.35 -15.35 -3.50
C SER A 70 3.21 -14.37 -3.77
N GLY A 71 3.05 -13.95 -5.03
CA GLY A 71 1.93 -13.11 -5.47
C GLY A 71 2.20 -11.60 -5.45
N ILE A 72 3.43 -11.17 -5.09
CA ILE A 72 3.83 -9.77 -5.26
C ILE A 72 4.10 -9.52 -6.74
N ALA A 73 3.40 -8.54 -7.31
CA ALA A 73 3.61 -8.09 -8.68
C ALA A 73 3.68 -6.56 -8.72
N SER A 74 4.42 -6.01 -9.69
CA SER A 74 4.31 -4.59 -10.06
C SER A 74 3.45 -4.53 -11.32
N PRO A 75 2.18 -4.12 -11.23
CA PRO A 75 1.29 -4.16 -12.38
C PRO A 75 1.70 -3.07 -13.37
N VAL A 76 1.82 -3.42 -14.65
CA VAL A 76 2.21 -2.47 -15.71
C VAL A 76 0.99 -1.76 -16.31
N PHE A 77 -0.19 -2.36 -16.24
CA PHE A 77 -1.42 -1.87 -16.86
C PHE A 77 -2.57 -1.73 -15.85
N ARG A 78 -2.48 -0.72 -14.96
CA ARG A 78 -3.59 -0.28 -14.10
C ARG A 78 -3.88 1.20 -14.30
N SER A 79 -5.16 1.57 -14.21
CA SER A 79 -5.65 2.96 -14.33
C SER A 79 -6.15 3.56 -13.01
N ASN A 80 -6.03 2.82 -11.90
CA ASN A 80 -6.42 3.32 -10.58
C ASN A 80 -5.51 4.49 -10.14
N PRO A 81 -6.01 5.43 -9.31
CA PRO A 81 -5.19 6.49 -8.72
C PRO A 81 -3.94 5.93 -8.04
N GLY A 82 -2.83 6.64 -8.16
CA GLY A 82 -1.51 6.21 -7.68
C GLY A 82 -0.73 5.35 -8.68
N PHE A 83 -1.40 4.66 -9.62
CA PHE A 83 -0.73 3.74 -10.53
C PHE A 83 -0.10 4.42 -11.74
N VAL A 84 1.22 4.24 -11.92
CA VAL A 84 1.92 4.62 -13.17
C VAL A 84 2.58 3.45 -13.90
N GLY A 85 2.42 2.22 -13.40
CA GLY A 85 2.74 1.01 -14.17
C GLY A 85 4.22 0.60 -14.17
N LYS A 86 5.02 1.15 -13.26
CA LYS A 86 6.49 1.00 -13.24
C LYS A 86 7.05 0.51 -11.91
N GLY A 87 6.19 0.05 -11.01
CA GLY A 87 6.60 -0.31 -9.64
C GLY A 87 6.93 0.91 -8.76
N ILE A 88 6.53 2.10 -9.23
CA ILE A 88 6.56 3.37 -8.49
C ILE A 88 5.22 4.05 -8.77
N THR A 89 4.72 4.85 -7.83
CA THR A 89 3.55 5.71 -7.99
C THR A 89 3.90 7.03 -8.66
N ALA A 90 2.92 7.84 -9.07
CA ALA A 90 3.21 9.18 -9.61
C ALA A 90 3.90 10.11 -8.61
N GLY A 91 3.77 9.84 -7.31
CA GLY A 91 4.42 10.59 -6.22
C GLY A 91 5.80 10.08 -5.83
N GLY A 92 6.32 9.04 -6.50
CA GLY A 92 7.67 8.50 -6.27
C GLY A 92 7.76 7.39 -5.22
N ALA A 93 6.67 7.02 -4.55
CA ALA A 93 6.64 5.87 -3.64
C ALA A 93 6.66 4.54 -4.38
N SER A 94 7.17 3.48 -3.76
CA SER A 94 7.15 2.13 -4.34
C SER A 94 5.73 1.60 -4.57
N GLU A 95 5.52 0.81 -5.62
CA GLU A 95 4.22 0.28 -6.02
C GLU A 95 4.27 -1.23 -6.27
N PHE A 96 3.41 -1.95 -5.55
CA PHE A 96 3.16 -3.36 -5.76
C PHE A 96 1.67 -3.67 -5.63
N VAL A 97 1.27 -4.84 -6.12
CA VAL A 97 0.00 -5.48 -5.82
C VAL A 97 0.23 -6.86 -5.26
N ILE A 98 -0.66 -7.25 -4.35
CA ILE A 98 -0.73 -8.62 -3.82
C ILE A 98 -2.18 -9.10 -3.83
N PRO A 99 -2.42 -10.44 -3.86
CA PRO A 99 -3.76 -11.00 -3.76
C PRO A 99 -4.47 -10.55 -2.49
N ASN A 100 -5.76 -10.30 -2.60
CA ASN A 100 -6.59 -10.02 -1.44
C ASN A 100 -6.62 -11.22 -0.50
N GLN A 101 -6.43 -10.95 0.78
CA GLN A 101 -6.34 -11.95 1.84
C GLN A 101 -6.78 -11.33 3.18
N PRO A 102 -7.09 -12.15 4.20
CA PRO A 102 -7.26 -11.67 5.56
C PRO A 102 -6.06 -10.84 6.02
N ILE A 103 -6.28 -9.88 6.91
CA ILE A 103 -5.18 -9.14 7.54
C ILE A 103 -4.27 -10.16 8.25
N PRO A 104 -2.95 -10.21 7.93
CA PRO A 104 -2.05 -11.19 8.51
C PRO A 104 -1.97 -11.06 10.03
N LEU A 105 -1.86 -12.20 10.72
CA LEU A 105 -1.59 -12.22 12.15
C LEU A 105 -0.27 -11.48 12.43
N GLY A 106 -0.30 -10.57 13.40
CA GLY A 106 0.85 -9.73 13.76
C GLY A 106 1.03 -8.48 12.90
N ALA A 107 0.10 -8.17 11.99
CA ALA A 107 0.11 -6.88 11.30
C ALA A 107 0.00 -5.72 12.29
N ILE A 108 0.78 -4.66 12.06
CA ILE A 108 0.75 -3.43 12.85
C ILE A 108 -0.22 -2.46 12.18
N ILE A 109 -1.27 -2.08 12.89
CA ILE A 109 -2.27 -1.13 12.41
C ILE A 109 -2.10 0.18 13.17
N ARG A 110 -1.94 1.28 12.43
CA ARG A 110 -1.85 2.64 12.98
C ARG A 110 -2.66 3.63 12.16
N LYS A 111 -3.06 4.73 12.81
CA LYS A 111 -3.76 5.84 12.16
C LYS A 111 -2.82 7.02 11.98
N VAL A 112 -2.87 7.63 10.80
CA VAL A 112 -2.14 8.87 10.48
C VAL A 112 -3.18 9.92 10.12
N ARG A 113 -3.12 11.08 10.77
CA ARG A 113 -4.04 12.22 10.53
C ARG A 113 -3.28 13.38 9.94
#